data_AF-A0A843D6Y7-F1
#
_entry.id   AF-A0A843D6Y7-F1
#
_cell.length_a   1.000
_cell.length_b   1.000
_cell.length_c   1.000
_cell.angle_alpha   90.00
_cell.angle_beta   90.00
_cell.angle_gamma   90.00
#
_symmetry.space_group_name_H-M   'P 1'
#
loop_
_entity.id
_entity.type
_entity.pdbx_description
1 polymer ?
#
loop_
_entity_poly.entity_id
_entity_poly.type
_entity_poly.pdbx_seq_one_letter_code
_entity_poly.pdbx_strand_id
1 'polypeptide(L)'
;MVKVLTPEEVQAKSGRMFCKRFLTVVDEKNEKVQFIETCSSVGPAEWDAVNRRRSGGVINSVKLKSTMLITDASIGEKELNFGPVSQQLGSMGIKSVKIEGDEVRSTWYAMAGATVGIGACMPACPDVLRTEYPDDFQMGGGHVAHVDIITPKLVRVIISIDDTDTKDKGAT
;
A
#
# COMPACT_ATOMS: atom_id res chain seq x y z
N MET A 1 23.85 -3.02 5.42
CA MET A 1 23.65 -1.75 4.70
C MET A 1 22.22 -1.76 4.18
N VAL A 2 21.64 -0.58 3.92
CA VAL A 2 20.28 -0.45 3.40
C VAL A 2 20.41 0.31 2.10
N LYS A 3 19.87 -0.25 1.02
CA LYS A 3 19.85 0.41 -0.28
C LYS A 3 18.58 1.22 -0.39
N VAL A 4 18.74 2.53 -0.57
CA VAL A 4 17.61 3.46 -0.72
C VAL A 4 17.47 3.79 -2.20
N LEU A 5 16.25 3.67 -2.75
CA LEU A 5 15.96 4.03 -4.14
C LEU A 5 14.75 4.96 -4.24
N THR A 6 14.82 5.93 -5.16
CA THR A 6 13.65 6.72 -5.57
C THR A 6 12.77 5.95 -6.55
N PRO A 7 11.51 6.35 -6.78
CA PRO A 7 10.64 5.69 -7.76
C PRO A 7 11.25 5.63 -9.17
N GLU A 8 11.95 6.69 -9.60
CA GLU A 8 12.60 6.75 -10.91
C GLU A 8 13.74 5.72 -11.02
N GLU A 9 14.52 5.55 -9.95
CA GLU A 9 15.61 4.56 -9.91
C GLU A 9 15.09 3.12 -9.88
N VAL A 10 13.96 2.87 -9.20
CA VAL A 10 13.27 1.58 -9.27
C VAL A 10 12.78 1.35 -10.69
N GLN A 11 12.08 2.32 -11.28
CA GLN A 11 11.54 2.23 -12.64
C GLN A 11 12.66 2.02 -13.68
N ALA A 12 13.82 2.65 -13.52
CA ALA A 12 14.96 2.44 -14.40
C ALA A 12 15.50 1.00 -14.35
N LYS A 13 15.34 0.30 -13.23
CA LYS A 13 15.79 -1.08 -13.04
C LYS A 13 14.75 -2.12 -13.46
N SER A 14 13.49 -1.90 -13.09
CA SER A 14 12.42 -2.88 -13.27
C SER A 14 11.50 -2.59 -14.45
N GLY A 15 11.59 -1.40 -15.03
CA GLY A 15 10.59 -0.88 -15.96
C GLY A 15 9.31 -0.41 -15.27
N ARG A 16 8.38 0.13 -16.06
CA ARG A 16 7.07 0.57 -15.58
C ARG A 16 6.17 -0.64 -15.34
N MET A 17 5.78 -0.83 -14.08
CA MET A 17 4.93 -1.95 -13.63
C MET A 17 3.44 -1.56 -13.61
N PHE A 18 2.63 -2.34 -12.89
CA PHE A 18 1.17 -2.22 -12.88
C PHE A 18 0.63 -1.10 -11.98
N CYS A 19 1.30 -0.78 -10.86
CA CYS A 19 0.91 0.32 -9.97
C CYS A 19 1.05 1.66 -10.71
N LYS A 20 -0.04 2.42 -10.77
CA LYS A 20 -0.08 3.78 -11.30
C LYS A 20 -0.07 4.84 -10.21
N ARG A 21 -0.71 4.56 -9.06
CA ARG A 21 -0.77 5.43 -7.88
C ARG A 21 -0.66 4.61 -6.60
N PHE A 22 0.01 5.15 -5.58
CA PHE A 22 0.17 4.55 -4.25
C PHE A 22 0.07 5.63 -3.16
N LEU A 23 -1.15 5.95 -2.74
CA LEU A 23 -1.41 7.03 -1.79
C LEU A 23 -1.55 6.49 -0.37
N THR A 24 -1.04 7.22 0.61
CA THR A 24 -1.17 6.87 2.03
C THR A 24 -1.87 7.99 2.79
N VAL A 25 -3.10 7.71 3.23
CA VAL A 25 -3.93 8.65 3.99
C VAL A 25 -3.92 8.26 5.46
N VAL A 26 -3.67 9.21 6.34
CA VAL A 26 -3.51 8.96 7.77
C VAL A 26 -4.58 9.69 8.58
N ASP A 27 -5.12 8.99 9.58
CA ASP A 27 -5.97 9.52 10.64
C ASP A 27 -5.30 9.16 11.98
N GLU A 28 -4.39 10.03 12.43
CA GLU A 28 -3.58 9.82 13.64
C GLU A 28 -4.47 9.76 14.89
N LYS A 29 -5.55 10.54 14.92
CA LYS A 29 -6.50 10.59 16.06
C LYS A 29 -7.16 9.24 16.31
N ASN A 30 -7.43 8.48 15.25
CA ASN A 30 -8.06 7.17 15.32
C ASN A 30 -7.08 6.01 15.08
N GLU A 31 -5.76 6.28 15.06
CA GLU A 31 -4.69 5.29 14.85
C GLU A 31 -4.88 4.46 13.56
N LYS A 32 -5.38 5.11 12.49
CA LYS A 32 -5.73 4.47 11.22
C LYS A 32 -4.89 5.01 10.07
N VAL A 33 -4.61 4.12 9.13
CA VAL A 33 -4.01 4.45 7.84
C VAL A 33 -4.82 3.76 6.74
N GLN A 34 -4.92 4.41 5.59
CA GLN A 34 -5.51 3.85 4.39
C GLN A 34 -4.52 3.96 3.23
N PHE A 35 -4.15 2.82 2.67
CA PHE A 35 -3.41 2.74 1.42
C PHE A 35 -4.40 2.70 0.26
N ILE A 36 -4.21 3.56 -0.74
CA ILE A 36 -5.03 3.62 -1.94
C ILE A 36 -4.12 3.40 -3.14
N GLU A 37 -4.31 2.27 -3.79
CA GLU A 37 -3.50 1.83 -4.91
C GLU A 37 -4.35 1.82 -6.16
N THR A 38 -3.83 2.37 -7.25
CA THR A 38 -4.50 2.29 -8.55
C THR A 38 -3.64 1.45 -9.48
N CYS A 39 -4.16 0.31 -9.90
CA CYS A 39 -3.49 -0.58 -10.83
C CYS A 39 -3.84 -0.24 -12.29
N SER A 40 -3.03 -0.73 -13.22
CA SER A 40 -3.27 -0.63 -14.66
C SER A 40 -4.30 -1.62 -15.17
N SER A 41 -4.58 -2.70 -14.42
CA SER A 41 -5.57 -3.72 -14.74
C SER A 41 -6.19 -4.31 -13.46
N VAL A 42 -7.36 -4.95 -13.61
CA VAL A 42 -8.13 -5.48 -12.47
C VAL A 42 -7.49 -6.75 -11.91
N GLY A 43 -6.95 -7.62 -12.76
CA GLY A 43 -6.40 -8.92 -12.35
C GLY A 43 -5.32 -8.85 -11.26
N PRO A 44 -4.25 -8.04 -11.42
CA PRO A 44 -3.25 -7.87 -10.36
C PRO A 44 -3.86 -7.29 -9.08
N ALA A 45 -4.80 -6.34 -9.20
CA ALA A 45 -5.46 -5.76 -8.04
C ALA A 45 -6.32 -6.78 -7.28
N GLU A 46 -7.05 -7.66 -7.97
CA GLU A 46 -7.78 -8.78 -7.36
C GLU A 46 -6.83 -9.76 -6.66
N TRP A 47 -5.71 -10.06 -7.30
CA TRP A 47 -4.69 -10.94 -6.74
C TRP A 47 -4.08 -10.36 -5.46
N ASP A 48 -3.70 -9.08 -5.46
CA ASP A 48 -3.19 -8.37 -4.28
C ASP A 48 -4.24 -8.30 -3.17
N ALA A 49 -5.52 -8.06 -3.52
CA ALA A 49 -6.62 -8.03 -2.58
C ALA A 49 -6.72 -9.34 -1.78
N VAL A 50 -6.70 -10.47 -2.48
CA VAL A 50 -6.83 -11.80 -1.87
C VAL A 50 -5.63 -12.10 -0.99
N ASN A 51 -4.41 -11.84 -1.47
CA ASN A 51 -3.20 -12.09 -0.70
C ASN A 51 -3.15 -11.28 0.59
N ARG A 52 -3.47 -9.99 0.51
CA ARG A 52 -3.39 -9.10 1.68
C ARG A 52 -4.46 -9.42 2.72
N ARG A 53 -5.68 -9.74 2.30
CA ARG A 53 -6.75 -10.19 3.21
C ARG A 53 -6.38 -11.44 4.01
N ARG A 54 -5.53 -12.29 3.45
CA ARG A 54 -5.12 -13.57 4.05
C ARG A 54 -3.81 -13.50 4.83
N SER A 55 -3.09 -12.37 4.80
CA SER A 55 -1.74 -12.28 5.39
C SER A 55 -1.71 -11.72 6.81
N GLY A 56 -2.84 -11.26 7.34
CA GLY A 56 -2.92 -10.66 8.68
C GLY A 56 -2.09 -9.37 8.79
N GLY A 57 -1.31 -9.25 9.86
CA GLY A 57 -0.54 -8.05 10.15
C GLY A 57 -1.41 -6.87 10.55
N VAL A 58 -1.01 -5.66 10.17
CA VAL A 58 -1.76 -4.43 10.51
C VAL A 58 -2.98 -4.19 9.62
N ILE A 59 -3.19 -5.01 8.60
CA ILE A 59 -4.30 -4.90 7.66
C ILE A 59 -5.61 -5.27 8.35
N ASN A 60 -6.57 -4.34 8.35
CA ASN A 60 -7.90 -4.53 8.91
C ASN A 60 -8.93 -4.91 7.84
N SER A 61 -8.84 -4.29 6.66
CA SER A 61 -9.75 -4.59 5.56
C SER A 61 -9.12 -4.24 4.20
N VAL A 62 -9.53 -4.94 3.15
CA VAL A 62 -9.16 -4.58 1.78
C VAL A 62 -10.40 -4.55 0.92
N LYS A 63 -10.63 -3.44 0.22
CA LYS A 63 -11.76 -3.23 -0.69
C LYS A 63 -11.20 -3.04 -2.09
N LEU A 64 -11.83 -3.68 -3.07
CA LEU A 64 -11.49 -3.53 -4.47
C LEU A 64 -12.62 -2.74 -5.16
N LYS A 65 -12.25 -1.71 -5.93
CA LYS A 65 -13.15 -0.92 -6.76
C LYS A 65 -12.55 -0.81 -8.16
N SER A 66 -12.93 -1.74 -9.05
CA SER A 66 -12.30 -1.86 -10.37
C SER A 66 -10.79 -2.07 -10.24
N THR A 67 -9.96 -1.17 -10.78
CA THR A 67 -8.50 -1.24 -10.65
C THR A 67 -7.97 -0.60 -9.37
N MET A 68 -8.83 -0.05 -8.50
CA MET A 68 -8.42 0.60 -7.26
C MET A 68 -8.51 -0.39 -6.09
N LEU A 69 -7.42 -0.49 -5.34
CA LEU A 69 -7.36 -1.24 -4.09
C LEU A 69 -7.28 -0.25 -2.92
N ILE A 70 -8.17 -0.45 -1.94
CA ILE A 70 -8.24 0.38 -0.73
C ILE A 70 -7.99 -0.54 0.45
N THR A 71 -6.82 -0.39 1.08
CA THR A 71 -6.40 -1.20 2.23
C THR A 71 -6.47 -0.34 3.48
N ASP A 72 -7.43 -0.65 4.36
CA ASP A 72 -7.54 -0.08 5.69
C ASP A 72 -6.59 -0.85 6.63
N ALA A 73 -5.72 -0.15 7.35
CA ALA A 73 -4.77 -0.73 8.29
C ALA A 73 -4.65 0.12 9.57
N SER A 74 -4.03 -0.48 10.60
CA SER A 74 -3.76 0.17 11.89
C SER A 74 -2.34 0.76 11.89
N ILE A 75 -2.14 1.88 12.56
CA ILE A 75 -0.78 2.34 12.91
C ILE A 75 -0.21 1.39 13.97
N GLY A 76 1.10 1.11 13.92
CA GLY A 76 1.79 0.19 14.82
C GLY A 76 2.31 -1.06 14.11
N GLU A 77 2.51 -2.14 14.86
CA GLU A 77 3.10 -3.39 14.38
C GLU A 77 2.27 -4.60 14.84
N LYS A 78 2.10 -5.60 13.97
CA LYS A 78 1.39 -6.85 14.28
C LYS A 78 2.06 -8.02 13.60
N GLU A 79 1.89 -9.24 14.14
CA GLU A 79 2.41 -10.44 13.50
C GLU A 79 1.74 -10.72 12.15
N LEU A 80 2.57 -11.10 11.17
CA LEU A 80 2.12 -11.56 9.87
C LEU A 80 1.89 -13.06 9.90
N ASN A 81 0.88 -13.51 9.18
CA ASN A 81 0.64 -14.92 8.91
C ASN A 81 0.55 -15.12 7.41
N PHE A 82 1.70 -15.28 6.76
CA PHE A 82 1.81 -15.36 5.30
C PHE A 82 2.71 -16.53 4.87
N GLY A 83 2.57 -16.98 3.62
CA GLY A 83 3.31 -18.11 3.07
C GLY A 83 2.93 -18.39 1.62
N PRO A 84 3.18 -19.63 1.13
CA PRO A 84 2.68 -20.05 -0.18
C PRO A 84 1.16 -19.88 -0.25
N VAL A 85 0.67 -19.28 -1.33
CA VAL A 85 -0.75 -18.90 -1.46
C VAL A 85 -1.63 -20.13 -1.34
N SER A 86 -2.57 -20.08 -0.40
CA SER A 86 -3.57 -21.13 -0.16
C SER A 86 -4.93 -20.51 0.08
N GLN A 87 -5.93 -21.32 0.46
CA GLN A 87 -7.24 -20.80 0.83
C GLN A 87 -7.18 -19.89 2.06
N GLN A 88 -6.24 -20.13 2.99
CA GLN A 88 -6.12 -19.42 4.26
C GLN A 88 -4.93 -18.46 4.31
N LEU A 89 -3.90 -18.69 3.49
CA LEU A 89 -2.66 -17.89 3.51
C LEU A 89 -2.53 -17.04 2.26
N GLY A 90 -2.09 -15.80 2.48
CA GLY A 90 -1.60 -14.92 1.43
C GLY A 90 -0.08 -14.92 1.39
N SER A 91 0.47 -14.36 0.31
CA SER A 91 1.91 -14.27 0.08
C SER A 91 2.49 -12.87 0.27
N MET A 92 1.68 -11.89 0.70
CA MET A 92 2.12 -10.50 0.94
C MET A 92 1.23 -9.79 1.95
N GLY A 93 1.86 -9.04 2.87
CA GLY A 93 1.17 -8.24 3.87
C GLY A 93 2.01 -7.08 4.44
N ILE A 94 1.41 -6.32 5.35
CA ILE A 94 2.03 -5.18 6.03
C ILE A 94 2.31 -5.57 7.48
N LYS A 95 3.59 -5.60 7.86
CA LYS A 95 4.05 -5.92 9.22
C LYS A 95 3.86 -4.73 10.15
N SER A 96 4.28 -3.56 9.71
CA SER A 96 4.25 -2.34 10.52
C SER A 96 3.94 -1.09 9.69
N VAL A 97 3.32 -0.10 10.34
CA VAL A 97 3.16 1.26 9.84
C VAL A 97 3.55 2.25 10.93
N LYS A 98 4.49 3.14 10.61
CA LYS A 98 4.98 4.19 11.51
C LYS A 98 4.81 5.56 10.85
N ILE A 99 4.40 6.54 11.64
CA ILE A 99 4.31 7.93 11.21
C ILE A 99 5.57 8.65 11.68
N GLU A 100 6.34 9.19 10.74
CA GLU A 100 7.64 9.82 10.96
C GLU A 100 7.56 11.29 10.49
N GLY A 101 6.94 12.14 11.31
CA GLY A 101 6.66 13.53 10.95
C GLY A 101 5.63 13.61 9.80
N ASP A 102 6.09 14.02 8.63
CA ASP A 102 5.30 14.14 7.40
C ASP A 102 5.46 12.93 6.47
N GLU A 103 6.16 11.88 6.92
CA GLU A 103 6.35 10.63 6.18
C GLU A 103 5.59 9.48 6.85
N VAL A 104 5.20 8.51 6.03
CA VAL A 104 4.68 7.21 6.49
C VAL A 104 5.63 6.12 6.04
N ARG A 105 6.20 5.41 7.01
CA ARG A 105 6.99 4.21 6.78
C ARG A 105 6.08 2.99 6.89
N SER A 106 5.99 2.22 5.82
CA SER A 106 5.25 0.95 5.82
C SER A 106 6.18 -0.21 5.52
N THR A 107 6.25 -1.18 6.45
CA THR A 107 7.09 -2.37 6.31
C THR A 107 6.29 -3.49 5.66
N TRP A 108 6.64 -3.84 4.44
CA TRP A 108 5.98 -4.85 3.64
C TRP A 108 6.79 -6.13 3.61
N TYR A 109 6.12 -7.27 3.72
CA TYR A 109 6.71 -8.59 3.53
C TYR A 109 5.99 -9.30 2.40
N ALA A 110 6.75 -10.05 1.62
CA ALA A 110 6.21 -10.82 0.51
C ALA A 110 7.04 -12.07 0.21
N MET A 111 6.44 -13.03 -0.49
CA MET A 111 7.09 -14.27 -0.93
C MET A 111 6.93 -14.47 -2.44
N ALA A 112 7.95 -15.05 -3.06
CA ALA A 112 7.97 -15.46 -4.45
C ALA A 112 7.58 -14.32 -5.40
N GLY A 113 6.62 -14.55 -6.31
CA GLY A 113 6.14 -13.51 -7.23
C GLY A 113 5.59 -12.26 -6.54
N ALA A 114 5.08 -12.37 -5.30
CA ALA A 114 4.56 -11.24 -4.54
C ALA A 114 5.65 -10.21 -4.18
N THR A 115 6.92 -10.65 -4.13
CA THR A 115 8.05 -9.75 -3.90
C THR A 115 8.23 -8.75 -5.04
N VAL A 116 7.73 -9.04 -6.24
CA VAL A 116 7.69 -8.07 -7.36
C VAL A 116 6.73 -6.92 -7.04
N GLY A 117 5.62 -7.22 -6.35
CA GLY A 117 4.66 -6.22 -5.88
C GLY A 117 5.30 -5.21 -4.95
N ILE A 118 5.92 -5.69 -3.85
CA ILE A 118 6.55 -4.83 -2.85
C ILE A 118 7.89 -4.25 -3.29
N GLY A 119 8.60 -4.94 -4.18
CA GLY A 119 9.98 -4.62 -4.54
C GLY A 119 10.14 -3.74 -5.78
N ALA A 120 9.16 -3.79 -6.69
CA ALA A 120 9.22 -3.05 -7.95
C ALA A 120 7.92 -2.30 -8.24
N CYS A 121 6.77 -2.97 -8.10
CA CYS A 121 5.49 -2.43 -8.54
C CYS A 121 5.09 -1.19 -7.73
N MET A 122 4.90 -1.34 -6.41
CA MET A 122 4.53 -0.21 -5.54
C MET A 122 5.66 0.82 -5.39
N PRO A 123 6.94 0.43 -5.22
CA PRO A 123 8.04 1.39 -5.13
C PRO A 123 8.22 2.31 -6.35
N ALA A 124 7.86 1.85 -7.56
CA ALA A 124 7.95 2.66 -8.78
C ALA A 124 6.79 3.65 -8.94
N CYS A 125 5.82 3.68 -8.03
CA CYS A 125 4.71 4.62 -8.10
C CYS A 125 5.19 6.06 -7.75
N PRO A 126 4.77 7.09 -8.51
CA PRO A 126 5.28 8.46 -8.34
C PRO A 126 4.86 9.12 -7.02
N ASP A 127 3.94 8.52 -6.28
CA ASP A 127 3.49 8.98 -4.98
C ASP A 127 4.41 8.49 -3.82
N VAL A 128 5.34 7.57 -4.11
CA VAL A 128 6.35 7.08 -3.16
C VAL A 128 7.51 8.07 -3.11
N LEU A 129 8.04 8.36 -1.92
CA LEU A 129 9.22 9.21 -1.76
C LEU A 129 10.50 8.42 -2.01
N ARG A 130 10.60 7.26 -1.37
CA ARG A 130 11.71 6.31 -1.48
C ARG A 130 11.29 4.94 -0.99
N THR A 131 12.07 3.93 -1.37
CA THR A 131 11.97 2.59 -0.80
C THR A 131 13.33 2.15 -0.29
N GLU A 132 13.33 1.57 0.90
CA GLU A 132 14.50 1.06 1.59
C GLU A 132 14.52 -0.47 1.48
N TYR A 133 15.58 -0.98 0.87
CA TYR A 133 15.80 -2.40 0.60
C TYR A 133 16.92 -2.93 1.49
N PRO A 134 16.71 -4.04 2.21
CA PRO A 134 17.79 -4.79 2.86
C PRO A 134 18.87 -5.23 1.85
N ASP A 135 20.10 -5.41 2.32
CA ASP A 135 21.21 -5.85 1.44
C ASP A 135 20.98 -7.21 0.79
N ASP A 136 20.31 -8.12 1.51
CA ASP A 136 19.97 -9.47 1.06
C ASP A 136 18.64 -9.52 0.28
N PHE A 137 18.07 -8.36 -0.07
CA PHE A 137 16.82 -8.29 -0.81
C PHE A 137 16.93 -9.01 -2.17
N GLN A 138 16.07 -10.02 -2.35
CA GLN A 138 15.95 -10.77 -3.60
C GLN A 138 14.48 -10.78 -4.05
N MET A 139 14.27 -10.41 -5.32
CA MET A 139 12.95 -10.33 -5.94
C MET A 139 12.69 -11.54 -6.84
N GLY A 140 11.48 -12.08 -6.78
CA GLY A 140 11.02 -13.24 -7.54
C GLY A 140 11.42 -14.59 -6.93
N GLY A 141 11.31 -15.65 -7.72
CA GLY A 141 11.73 -17.00 -7.31
C GLY A 141 10.95 -17.58 -6.13
N GLY A 142 11.62 -18.32 -5.24
CA GLY A 142 11.07 -18.83 -3.99
C GLY A 142 11.43 -18.00 -2.76
N HIS A 143 11.91 -16.77 -2.96
CA HIS A 143 12.47 -15.93 -1.89
C HIS A 143 11.37 -15.29 -1.04
N VAL A 144 11.67 -15.08 0.24
CA VAL A 144 10.93 -14.18 1.11
C VAL A 144 11.72 -12.89 1.20
N ALA A 145 11.06 -11.76 1.05
CA ALA A 145 11.70 -10.46 1.12
C ALA A 145 10.83 -9.47 1.88
N HIS A 146 11.48 -8.43 2.40
CA HIS A 146 10.80 -7.28 2.98
C HIS A 146 11.42 -5.99 2.47
N VAL A 147 10.63 -4.93 2.49
CA VAL A 147 11.06 -3.56 2.20
C VAL A 147 10.30 -2.59 3.08
N ASP A 148 10.89 -1.41 3.29
CA ASP A 148 10.15 -0.26 3.81
C ASP A 148 9.82 0.69 2.65
N ILE A 149 8.53 0.93 2.43
CA ILE A 149 8.05 1.90 1.44
C ILE A 149 7.66 3.18 2.19
N ILE A 150 8.30 4.29 1.82
CA ILE A 150 8.11 5.58 2.45
C ILE A 150 7.27 6.47 1.52
N THR A 151 6.14 6.95 2.04
CA THR A 151 5.22 7.85 1.33
C THR A 151 5.01 9.15 2.09
N PRO A 152 4.51 10.21 1.45
CA PRO A 152 4.03 11.39 2.15
C PRO A 152 2.82 11.04 3.03
N LYS A 153 2.71 11.69 4.19
CA LYS A 153 1.52 11.65 5.04
C LYS A 153 0.42 12.52 4.44
N LEU A 154 -0.57 11.90 3.80
CA LEU A 154 -1.73 12.62 3.26
C LEU A 154 -2.89 12.65 4.24
N VAL A 155 -3.70 13.71 4.13
CA VAL A 155 -4.99 13.82 4.81
C VAL A 155 -6.12 13.78 3.78
N ARG A 156 -7.24 13.16 4.14
CA ARG A 156 -8.45 13.19 3.30
C ARG A 156 -9.29 14.40 3.68
N VAL A 157 -9.59 15.23 2.68
CA VAL A 157 -10.59 16.29 2.77
C VAL A 157 -11.90 15.77 2.19
N ILE A 158 -12.98 15.87 2.96
CA ILE A 158 -14.35 15.57 2.49
C ILE A 158 -15.08 16.90 2.34
N ILE A 159 -15.54 17.18 1.12
CA ILE A 159 -16.29 18.40 0.81
C ILE A 159 -17.70 17.96 0.44
N SER A 160 -18.67 18.36 1.26
CA SER A 160 -20.10 18.20 0.96
C SER A 160 -20.65 19.52 0.47
N ILE A 161 -21.31 19.50 -0.68
CA ILE A 161 -22.05 20.64 -1.23
C ILE A 161 -23.52 20.26 -1.13
N ASP A 162 -24.30 21.12 -0.50
CA ASP A 162 -25.74 21.00 -0.39
C ASP A 162 -26.37 22.11 -1.24
N ASP A 163 -27.14 21.72 -2.25
CA ASP A 163 -27.86 22.61 -3.17
C ASP A 163 -29.37 22.50 -2.94
N THR A 164 -29.77 22.39 -1.68
CA THR A 164 -31.18 22.41 -1.26
C THR A 164 -31.66 23.82 -0.90
N ASP A 165 -30.80 24.83 -1.04
CA ASP A 165 -31.15 26.22 -0.80
C ASP A 165 -32.13 26.74 -1.87
N THR A 166 -33.32 27.16 -1.43
CA THR A 166 -34.09 28.13 -2.21
C THR A 166 -33.64 29.54 -1.84
N LYS A 167 -33.47 30.40 -2.84
CA LYS A 167 -32.88 31.76 -2.72
C LYS A 167 -33.46 32.60 -1.56
N ASP A 168 -34.73 32.38 -1.23
CA ASP A 168 -35.46 33.15 -0.21
C ASP A 168 -35.78 32.35 1.08
N LYS A 169 -35.58 31.03 1.12
CA LYS A 169 -35.96 30.19 2.29
C LYS A 169 -34.82 29.37 2.88
N GLY A 170 -33.67 29.26 2.20
CA GLY A 170 -32.58 28.37 2.59
C GLY A 170 -32.94 26.89 2.46
N ALA A 171 -32.07 26.02 2.97
CA ALA A 171 -32.25 24.58 3.07
C ALA A 171 -33.40 24.25 4.05
N THR A 172 -34.47 23.61 3.55
CA THR A 172 -35.59 23.08 4.36
C THR A 172 -35.58 21.58 4.41
#